data_AF-A2EE96-F1
#
_entry.id   AF-A2EE96-F1
#
_cell.length_a   1.000
_cell.length_b   1.000
_cell.length_c   1.000
_cell.angle_alpha   90.00
_cell.angle_beta   90.00
_cell.angle_gamma   90.00
#
_symmetry.space_group_name_H-M   'P 1'
#
loop_
_entity.id
_entity.type
_entity.pdbx_description
1 polymer ?
#
loop_
_entity_poly.entity_id
_entity_poly.type
_entity_poly.pdbx_seq_one_letter_code
_entity_poly.pdbx_strand_id
1 'polypeptide(L)'
;MIMFILSAFSFTQPPDGIFKKAYGQKLINIDASGSSKQDINGSFDYTKPEYSIEPWDKRYDWCSNCGRSYDEHPWISYSLKSKKVKFNGYYIRAGCCYAGCCCMDDYAYCVHCCLYSWSLQISNDNKTWETVHKISKDDSMRDCKDSTYTLDKSYTTKYVRLIQDEACPGEPPCLAINRVELLGDIISDNSQSEEEEFVSFHDDDDDVSIISHISRQNRVRIV
;
A
#
# COMPACT_ATOMS: atom_id res chain seq x y z
N MET A 1 -38.78 26.01 -22.22
CA MET A 1 -37.48 25.41 -22.59
C MET A 1 -36.72 25.20 -21.29
N ILE A 2 -36.77 23.99 -20.72
CA ILE A 2 -36.15 23.67 -19.43
C ILE A 2 -34.70 23.27 -19.72
N MET A 3 -33.76 24.10 -19.28
CA MET A 3 -32.32 23.88 -19.42
C MET A 3 -31.88 22.89 -18.32
N PHE A 4 -31.70 21.63 -18.70
CA PHE A 4 -31.05 20.64 -17.84
C PHE A 4 -29.56 20.97 -17.77
N ILE A 5 -29.11 21.48 -16.62
CA ILE A 5 -27.69 21.58 -16.29
C ILE A 5 -27.22 20.17 -15.91
N LEU A 6 -26.60 19.48 -16.86
CA LEU A 6 -25.85 18.24 -16.60
C LEU A 6 -24.59 18.61 -15.81
N SER A 7 -24.66 18.52 -14.48
CA SER A 7 -23.48 18.55 -13.63
C SER A 7 -22.68 17.27 -13.87
N ALA A 8 -21.61 17.35 -14.67
CA ALA A 8 -20.64 16.28 -14.81
C ALA A 8 -19.90 16.12 -13.47
N PHE A 9 -20.24 15.08 -12.71
CA PHE A 9 -19.41 14.63 -11.59
C PHE A 9 -18.14 14.02 -12.18
N SER A 10 -17.05 14.80 -12.21
CA SER A 10 -15.72 14.25 -12.45
C SER A 10 -15.34 13.38 -11.25
N PHE A 11 -15.43 12.07 -11.41
CA PHE A 11 -14.78 11.13 -10.50
C PHE A 11 -13.27 11.28 -10.69
N THR A 12 -12.61 11.96 -9.75
CA THR A 12 -11.14 11.99 -9.72
C THR A 12 -10.66 10.56 -9.52
N GLN A 13 -10.00 10.00 -10.54
CA GLN A 13 -9.40 8.69 -10.36
C GLN A 13 -8.29 8.79 -9.32
N PRO A 14 -8.25 7.86 -8.37
CA PRO A 14 -7.20 7.82 -7.37
C PRO A 14 -5.83 7.65 -8.02
N PRO A 15 -4.78 8.28 -7.46
CA PRO A 15 -3.47 8.32 -8.08
C PRO A 15 -2.84 6.94 -8.24
N ASP A 16 -2.00 6.81 -9.28
CA ASP A 16 -1.21 5.61 -9.54
C ASP A 16 0.05 5.62 -8.67
N GLY A 17 0.03 4.86 -7.58
CA GLY A 17 1.15 4.77 -6.67
C GLY A 17 1.85 3.41 -6.66
N ILE A 18 2.65 3.22 -5.62
CA ILE A 18 3.53 2.07 -5.43
C ILE A 18 2.76 0.75 -5.36
N PHE A 19 1.64 0.69 -4.63
CA PHE A 19 0.86 -0.52 -4.45
C PHE A 19 0.18 -0.94 -5.75
N LYS A 20 -0.40 -0.02 -6.51
CA LYS A 20 -0.94 -0.33 -7.85
C LYS A 20 0.13 -0.93 -8.77
N LYS A 21 1.35 -0.39 -8.77
CA LYS A 21 2.50 -0.92 -9.55
C LYS A 21 2.95 -2.30 -9.06
N ALA A 22 2.97 -2.52 -7.74
CA ALA A 22 3.50 -3.74 -7.12
C ALA A 22 2.49 -4.90 -7.05
N TYR A 23 1.19 -4.61 -7.08
CA TYR A 23 0.13 -5.61 -6.86
C TYR A 23 0.15 -6.72 -7.91
N GLY A 24 0.23 -6.36 -9.20
CA GLY A 24 0.26 -7.35 -10.30
C GLY A 24 1.43 -8.32 -10.23
N GLN A 25 2.52 -7.93 -9.55
CA GLN A 25 3.71 -8.75 -9.33
C GLN A 25 3.66 -9.56 -8.01
N LYS A 26 2.57 -9.47 -7.23
CA LYS A 26 2.39 -10.13 -5.92
C LYS A 26 3.54 -9.86 -4.94
N LEU A 27 4.08 -8.64 -4.99
CA LEU A 27 5.22 -8.21 -4.17
C LEU A 27 4.81 -7.67 -2.81
N ILE A 28 3.54 -7.33 -2.61
CA ILE A 28 3.06 -6.66 -1.40
C ILE A 28 2.79 -7.71 -0.33
N ASN A 29 3.37 -7.50 0.85
CA ASN A 29 2.98 -8.20 2.07
C ASN A 29 2.19 -7.22 2.93
N ILE A 30 1.05 -7.68 3.44
CA ILE A 30 0.17 -6.89 4.31
C ILE A 30 0.01 -7.64 5.62
N ASP A 31 0.17 -6.92 6.72
CA ASP A 31 -0.05 -7.43 8.08
C ASP A 31 -0.96 -6.44 8.82
N ALA A 32 -1.77 -6.91 9.74
CA ALA A 32 -2.76 -6.09 10.41
C ALA A 32 -3.03 -6.58 11.84
N SER A 33 -3.56 -5.69 12.68
CA SER A 33 -3.95 -6.01 14.06
C SER A 33 -5.15 -6.97 14.19
N GLY A 34 -5.72 -7.41 13.07
CA GLY A 34 -6.88 -8.28 13.01
C GLY A 34 -7.80 -7.93 11.84
N SER A 35 -8.91 -8.64 11.71
CA SER A 35 -9.94 -8.31 10.74
C SER A 35 -11.32 -8.69 11.27
N SER A 36 -12.29 -7.83 11.01
CA SER A 36 -13.69 -8.01 11.38
C SER A 36 -14.56 -8.33 10.15
N LYS A 37 -15.84 -8.63 10.36
CA LYS A 37 -16.77 -9.00 9.30
C LYS A 37 -17.40 -7.76 8.67
N GLN A 38 -17.82 -7.89 7.42
CA GLN A 38 -18.64 -6.93 6.70
C GLN A 38 -19.63 -7.69 5.83
N ASP A 39 -20.76 -7.08 5.48
CA ASP A 39 -21.60 -7.59 4.39
C ASP A 39 -20.85 -7.44 3.07
N ILE A 40 -20.42 -8.58 2.52
CA ILE A 40 -19.74 -8.70 1.23
C ILE A 40 -20.64 -9.53 0.32
N ASN A 41 -21.31 -8.87 -0.61
CA ASN A 41 -22.19 -9.51 -1.59
C ASN A 41 -23.36 -10.30 -0.96
N GLY A 42 -23.90 -9.86 0.18
CA GLY A 42 -25.06 -10.44 0.84
C GLY A 42 -24.72 -11.46 1.93
N SER A 43 -23.44 -11.67 2.25
CA SER A 43 -22.97 -12.51 3.35
C SER A 43 -22.03 -11.74 4.29
N PHE A 44 -22.14 -12.01 5.59
CA PHE A 44 -21.20 -11.48 6.57
C PHE A 44 -19.91 -12.30 6.59
N ASP A 45 -18.90 -11.80 5.90
CA ASP A 45 -17.60 -12.45 5.76
C ASP A 45 -16.49 -11.62 6.39
N TYR A 46 -15.44 -12.30 6.85
CA TYR A 46 -14.24 -11.63 7.32
C TYR A 46 -13.60 -10.84 6.17
N THR A 47 -13.39 -9.55 6.43
CA THR A 47 -12.63 -8.71 5.51
C THR A 47 -11.17 -9.15 5.47
N LYS A 48 -10.49 -8.84 4.37
CA LYS A 48 -9.08 -9.17 4.16
C LYS A 48 -8.26 -7.89 4.12
N PRO A 49 -7.06 -7.83 4.73
CA PRO A 49 -6.19 -6.66 4.67
C PRO A 49 -5.89 -6.20 3.24
N GLU A 50 -5.86 -7.11 2.26
CA GLU A 50 -5.73 -6.83 0.83
C GLU A 50 -6.81 -5.88 0.31
N TYR A 51 -8.00 -5.88 0.92
CA TYR A 51 -9.07 -4.96 0.60
C TYR A 51 -8.69 -3.50 0.87
N SER A 52 -7.67 -3.20 1.65
CA SER A 52 -7.15 -1.83 1.79
C SER A 52 -6.41 -1.32 0.54
N ILE A 53 -6.09 -2.17 -0.45
CA ILE A 53 -5.34 -1.76 -1.65
C ILE A 53 -5.98 -2.25 -2.96
N GLU A 54 -6.79 -3.31 -2.93
CA GLU A 54 -7.40 -3.95 -4.10
C GLU A 54 -8.63 -4.80 -3.72
N PRO A 55 -9.65 -5.00 -4.58
CA PRO A 55 -9.91 -4.33 -5.85
C PRO A 55 -10.09 -2.82 -5.71
N TRP A 56 -9.78 -2.06 -6.75
CA TRP A 56 -9.92 -0.60 -6.72
C TRP A 56 -11.35 -0.11 -6.87
N ASP A 57 -12.19 -0.90 -7.54
CA ASP A 57 -13.62 -0.66 -7.73
C ASP A 57 -14.40 -1.72 -6.94
N LYS A 58 -14.52 -1.50 -5.63
CA LYS A 58 -15.18 -2.41 -4.69
C LYS A 58 -16.13 -1.66 -3.77
N ARG A 59 -17.12 -2.39 -3.27
CA ARG A 59 -18.13 -1.90 -2.31
C ARG A 59 -17.94 -2.44 -0.90
N TYR A 60 -16.75 -2.93 -0.60
CA TYR A 60 -16.37 -3.43 0.72
C TYR A 60 -15.01 -2.84 1.08
N ASP A 61 -14.67 -2.91 2.36
CA ASP A 61 -13.52 -2.27 2.97
C ASP A 61 -12.66 -3.34 3.66
N TRP A 62 -11.42 -3.00 4.00
CA TRP A 62 -10.77 -3.72 5.08
C TRP A 62 -11.25 -3.14 6.41
N CYS A 63 -11.64 -4.01 7.33
CA CYS A 63 -12.16 -3.68 8.65
C CYS A 63 -11.27 -4.32 9.71
N SER A 64 -10.66 -3.54 10.60
CA SER A 64 -9.90 -4.08 11.73
C SER A 64 -10.81 -4.75 12.76
N ASN A 65 -10.21 -5.41 13.76
CA ASN A 65 -10.94 -5.70 14.99
C ASN A 65 -11.37 -4.40 15.69
N CYS A 66 -12.53 -4.43 16.36
CA CYS A 66 -12.98 -3.42 17.31
C CYS A 66 -12.35 -3.70 18.67
N GLY A 67 -11.69 -2.68 19.22
CA GLY A 67 -11.06 -2.73 20.53
C GLY A 67 -12.10 -2.80 21.65
N ARG A 68 -11.72 -3.49 22.73
CA ARG A 68 -12.53 -3.61 23.94
C ARG A 68 -12.19 -2.53 24.98
N SER A 69 -11.05 -1.86 24.83
CA SER A 69 -10.68 -0.65 25.56
C SER A 69 -10.19 0.44 24.61
N TYR A 70 -10.23 1.70 25.06
CA TYR A 70 -9.71 2.86 24.31
C TYR A 70 -8.18 2.92 24.23
N ASP A 71 -7.46 2.05 24.94
CA ASP A 71 -6.00 1.94 24.88
C ASP A 71 -5.55 0.98 23.76
N GLU A 72 -6.48 0.35 23.05
CA GLU A 72 -6.18 -0.46 21.88
C GLU A 72 -6.03 0.42 20.64
N HIS A 73 -4.99 0.14 19.84
CA HIS A 73 -4.62 0.93 18.67
C HIS A 73 -4.57 0.04 17.41
N PRO A 74 -5.71 -0.17 16.73
CA PRO A 74 -5.76 -0.93 15.49
C PRO A 74 -4.81 -0.38 14.43
N TRP A 75 -4.24 -1.27 13.63
CA TRP A 75 -3.25 -0.90 12.62
C TRP A 75 -3.25 -1.85 11.42
N ILE A 76 -2.72 -1.35 10.31
CA ILE A 76 -2.37 -2.12 9.11
C ILE A 76 -1.00 -1.68 8.61
N SER A 77 -0.19 -2.63 8.17
CA SER A 77 1.15 -2.40 7.68
C SER A 77 1.40 -3.08 6.34
N TYR A 78 2.27 -2.46 5.57
CA TYR A 78 2.60 -2.83 4.20
C TYR A 78 4.12 -2.92 4.05
N SER A 79 4.58 -3.91 3.30
CA SER A 79 5.98 -4.00 2.86
C SER A 79 6.06 -4.63 1.47
N LEU A 80 7.19 -4.47 0.81
CA LEU A 80 7.46 -5.12 -0.47
C LEU A 80 8.54 -6.20 -0.31
N LYS A 81 8.28 -7.39 -0.85
CA LYS A 81 9.22 -8.52 -0.90
C LYS A 81 10.53 -8.06 -1.56
N SER A 82 11.65 -8.20 -0.83
CA SER A 82 13.01 -7.87 -1.28
C SER A 82 13.21 -6.46 -1.88
N LYS A 83 12.30 -5.52 -1.56
CA LYS A 83 12.38 -4.13 -2.03
C LYS A 83 12.12 -3.17 -0.89
N LYS A 84 12.53 -1.92 -1.07
CA LYS A 84 12.18 -0.78 -0.21
C LYS A 84 11.25 0.15 -0.98
N VAL A 85 10.52 0.98 -0.27
CA VAL A 85 9.71 2.05 -0.86
C VAL A 85 10.39 3.38 -0.57
N LYS A 86 10.39 4.28 -1.55
CA LYS A 86 10.72 5.70 -1.38
C LYS A 86 9.52 6.53 -1.76
N PHE A 87 8.98 7.28 -0.81
CA PHE A 87 7.73 8.02 -1.01
C PHE A 87 7.78 9.37 -0.30
N ASN A 88 7.03 10.33 -0.82
CA ASN A 88 6.89 11.68 -0.25
C ASN A 88 5.42 12.08 -0.06
N GLY A 89 4.51 11.13 -0.22
CA GLY A 89 3.09 11.34 -0.03
C GLY A 89 2.33 10.03 0.00
N TYR A 90 1.08 10.10 0.42
CA TYR A 90 0.18 8.96 0.39
C TYR A 90 -1.26 9.42 0.14
N TYR A 91 -2.02 8.55 -0.49
CA TYR A 91 -3.45 8.67 -0.65
C TYR A 91 -4.13 7.69 0.30
N ILE A 92 -5.22 8.11 0.92
CA ILE A 92 -6.04 7.27 1.79
C ILE A 92 -7.51 7.57 1.55
N ARG A 93 -8.33 6.53 1.57
CA ARG A 93 -9.79 6.58 1.55
C ARG A 93 -10.33 5.82 2.74
N ALA A 94 -11.09 6.52 3.58
CA ALA A 94 -11.79 5.94 4.71
C ALA A 94 -12.76 4.84 4.24
N GLY A 95 -13.12 3.94 5.15
CA GLY A 95 -14.13 2.92 4.91
C GLY A 95 -15.43 3.53 4.40
N CYS A 96 -16.05 2.84 3.45
CA CYS A 96 -17.29 3.26 2.83
C CYS A 96 -18.53 2.78 3.56
N CYS A 97 -18.46 1.60 4.18
CA CYS A 97 -19.50 1.09 5.08
C CYS A 97 -20.91 1.11 4.52
N TYR A 98 -21.07 0.84 3.21
CA TYR A 98 -22.34 0.92 2.49
C TYR A 98 -23.48 0.11 3.13
N ALA A 99 -23.15 -0.97 3.84
CA ALA A 99 -24.09 -1.84 4.57
C ALA A 99 -23.63 -2.07 6.02
N GLY A 100 -22.90 -1.11 6.59
CA GLY A 100 -22.15 -1.27 7.85
C GLY A 100 -20.73 -1.79 7.64
N CYS A 101 -19.86 -1.56 8.61
CA CYS A 101 -18.48 -2.04 8.67
C CYS A 101 -18.21 -2.75 10.00
N CYS A 102 -17.09 -3.47 10.07
CA CYS A 102 -16.53 -3.98 11.32
C CYS A 102 -17.54 -4.70 12.23
N CYS A 103 -18.39 -5.55 11.67
CA CYS A 103 -19.39 -6.31 12.39
C CYS A 103 -18.74 -7.44 13.19
N MET A 104 -18.98 -7.46 14.49
CA MET A 104 -18.45 -8.48 15.39
C MET A 104 -19.57 -9.25 16.04
N ASP A 105 -19.33 -10.54 16.28
CA ASP A 105 -20.31 -11.42 16.92
C ASP A 105 -20.62 -10.98 18.38
N ASP A 106 -19.68 -10.27 19.01
CA ASP A 106 -19.81 -9.75 20.38
C ASP A 106 -20.65 -8.45 20.47
N TYR A 107 -20.94 -7.80 19.34
CA TYR A 107 -21.72 -6.57 19.29
C TYR A 107 -23.07 -6.81 18.60
N ALA A 108 -24.13 -6.20 19.14
CA ALA A 108 -25.46 -6.26 18.51
C ALA A 108 -25.57 -5.43 17.22
N TYR A 109 -24.49 -4.75 16.81
CA TYR A 109 -24.46 -3.82 15.69
C TYR A 109 -23.06 -3.77 15.02
N CYS A 110 -23.03 -3.23 13.80
CA CYS A 110 -21.82 -2.98 13.02
C CYS A 110 -21.29 -1.55 13.27
N VAL A 111 -19.99 -1.39 13.48
CA VAL A 111 -19.35 -0.10 13.79
C VAL A 111 -18.85 0.58 12.50
N HIS A 112 -19.04 1.89 12.34
CA HIS A 112 -18.59 2.56 11.11
C HIS A 112 -17.07 2.72 11.02
N CYS A 113 -16.38 2.85 12.17
CA CYS A 113 -14.93 2.88 12.27
C CYS A 113 -14.30 4.01 11.46
N CYS A 114 -14.74 5.21 11.81
CA CYS A 114 -14.32 6.43 11.15
C CYS A 114 -12.81 6.69 11.31
N LEU A 115 -12.16 7.26 10.28
CA LEU A 115 -10.73 7.57 10.31
C LEU A 115 -10.53 8.95 10.95
N TYR A 116 -10.49 9.00 12.28
CA TYR A 116 -10.53 10.26 13.06
C TYR A 116 -9.14 10.81 13.43
N SER A 117 -8.36 10.03 14.19
CA SER A 117 -6.97 10.36 14.55
C SER A 117 -6.08 9.19 14.19
N TRP A 118 -5.06 9.43 13.37
CA TRP A 118 -4.16 8.37 12.91
C TRP A 118 -2.77 8.89 12.63
N SER A 119 -1.82 7.97 12.69
CA SER A 119 -0.43 8.20 12.33
C SER A 119 -0.02 7.30 11.17
N LEU A 120 0.75 7.87 10.24
CA LEU A 120 1.55 7.10 9.30
C LEU A 120 2.94 6.90 9.92
N GLN A 121 3.34 5.66 10.05
CA GLN A 121 4.61 5.25 10.63
C GLN A 121 5.45 4.49 9.62
N ILE A 122 6.77 4.56 9.79
CA ILE A 122 7.73 3.78 8.99
C ILE A 122 8.61 2.93 9.91
N SER A 123 9.10 1.82 9.38
CA SER A 123 10.07 0.97 10.06
C SER A 123 10.99 0.26 9.07
N ASN A 124 12.24 0.03 9.44
CA ASN A 124 13.16 -0.83 8.68
C ASN A 124 13.27 -2.26 9.23
N ASP A 125 12.79 -2.50 10.46
CA ASP A 125 12.97 -3.78 11.18
C ASP A 125 11.64 -4.41 11.65
N ASN A 126 10.50 -3.77 11.35
CA ASN A 126 9.15 -4.13 11.79
C ASN A 126 8.97 -4.10 13.33
N LYS A 127 9.90 -3.50 14.08
CA LYS A 127 9.93 -3.48 15.55
C LYS A 127 9.96 -2.05 16.08
N THR A 128 10.87 -1.23 15.56
CA THR A 128 10.99 0.19 15.89
C THR A 128 10.24 1.01 14.85
N TRP A 129 9.37 1.90 15.33
CA TRP A 129 8.45 2.66 14.49
C TRP A 129 8.65 4.14 14.69
N GLU A 130 8.80 4.87 13.59
CA GLU A 130 8.88 6.33 13.56
C GLU A 130 7.61 6.90 12.91
N THR A 131 6.94 7.83 13.59
CA THR A 131 5.81 8.57 13.02
C THR A 131 6.33 9.65 12.06
N VAL A 132 5.91 9.58 10.79
CA VAL A 132 6.31 10.52 9.74
C VAL A 132 5.19 11.49 9.36
N HIS A 133 3.95 11.16 9.73
CA HIS A 133 2.81 12.04 9.55
C HIS A 133 1.73 11.69 10.57
N LYS A 134 1.01 12.69 11.07
CA LYS A 134 -0.05 12.53 12.05
C LYS A 134 -1.21 13.45 11.75
N ILE A 135 -2.42 12.90 11.78
CA ILE A 135 -3.67 13.65 11.75
C ILE A 135 -4.37 13.46 13.09
N SER A 136 -4.83 14.57 13.65
CA SER A 136 -5.54 14.60 14.93
C SER A 136 -6.96 15.09 14.71
N LYS A 137 -7.93 14.26 15.08
CA LYS A 137 -9.34 14.63 15.21
C LYS A 137 -9.96 15.22 13.93
N ASP A 138 -9.67 14.59 12.79
CA ASP A 138 -10.29 14.96 11.52
C ASP A 138 -11.68 14.34 11.39
N ASP A 139 -12.70 15.11 11.75
CA ASP A 139 -14.10 14.71 11.65
C ASP A 139 -14.60 14.53 10.21
N SER A 140 -13.85 14.98 9.20
CA SER A 140 -14.27 14.93 7.81
C SER A 140 -13.96 13.58 7.14
N MET A 141 -13.01 12.81 7.68
CA MET A 141 -12.54 11.55 7.11
C MET A 141 -13.45 10.37 7.48
N ARG A 142 -14.69 10.44 6.99
CA ARG A 142 -15.78 9.46 7.19
C ARG A 142 -16.36 9.02 5.84
N ASP A 143 -17.05 7.89 5.81
CA ASP A 143 -17.92 7.44 4.70
C ASP A 143 -17.32 7.68 3.29
N CYS A 144 -16.37 6.83 2.90
CA CYS A 144 -15.66 6.90 1.62
C CYS A 144 -14.84 8.18 1.38
N LYS A 145 -14.73 9.12 2.34
CA LYS A 145 -13.91 10.32 2.17
C LYS A 145 -12.47 9.91 1.89
N ASP A 146 -11.91 10.54 0.87
CA ASP A 146 -10.50 10.41 0.53
C ASP A 146 -9.73 11.71 0.77
N SER A 147 -8.43 11.55 0.89
CA SER A 147 -7.46 12.64 0.97
C SER A 147 -6.10 12.17 0.47
N THR A 148 -5.37 13.11 -0.11
CA THR A 148 -3.96 12.95 -0.46
C THR A 148 -3.14 13.85 0.43
N TYR A 149 -2.10 13.31 1.05
CA TYR A 149 -1.20 14.03 1.92
C TYR A 149 0.20 14.04 1.34
N THR A 150 0.84 15.20 1.36
CA THR A 150 2.26 15.40 1.02
C THR A 150 3.06 15.48 2.31
N LEU A 151 4.17 14.75 2.37
CA LEU A 151 5.08 14.73 3.51
C LEU A 151 6.09 15.88 3.42
N ASP A 152 6.70 16.22 4.54
CA ASP A 152 7.76 17.25 4.64
C ASP A 152 9.00 16.89 3.82
N LYS A 153 9.29 15.60 3.67
CA LYS A 153 10.41 15.06 2.88
C LYS A 153 10.07 13.69 2.29
N SER A 154 11.00 13.18 1.49
CA SER A 154 10.95 11.79 1.03
C SER A 154 11.52 10.84 2.09
N TYR A 155 10.83 9.72 2.31
CA TYR A 155 11.25 8.66 3.21
C TYR A 155 11.53 7.38 2.44
N THR A 156 12.65 6.71 2.76
CA THR A 156 12.98 5.38 2.24
C THR A 156 12.90 4.36 3.37
N THR A 157 12.06 3.33 3.22
CA THR A 157 11.79 2.37 4.30
C THR A 157 11.42 0.98 3.78
N LYS A 158 11.43 -0.03 4.67
CA LYS A 158 10.98 -1.39 4.38
C LYS A 158 9.49 -1.60 4.68
N TYR A 159 9.02 -1.02 5.76
CA TYR A 159 7.66 -1.15 6.26
C TYR A 159 7.03 0.23 6.41
N VAL A 160 5.74 0.31 6.07
CA VAL A 160 4.88 1.47 6.32
C VAL A 160 3.64 0.97 7.06
N ARG A 161 3.21 1.68 8.11
CA ARG A 161 2.05 1.33 8.94
C ARG A 161 1.12 2.52 9.07
N LEU A 162 -0.17 2.26 8.94
CA LEU A 162 -1.22 3.16 9.36
C LEU A 162 -1.73 2.65 10.72
N ILE A 163 -1.77 3.51 11.74
CA ILE A 163 -2.24 3.17 13.08
C ILE A 163 -3.22 4.21 13.58
N GLN A 164 -4.26 3.76 14.29
CA GLN A 164 -5.20 4.65 14.97
C GLN A 164 -4.57 5.20 16.25
N ASP A 165 -4.57 6.52 16.38
CA ASP A 165 -4.10 7.20 17.58
C ASP A 165 -5.25 7.38 18.59
N GLU A 166 -6.44 7.75 18.12
CA GLU A 166 -7.65 7.91 18.93
C GLU A 166 -8.88 7.43 18.14
N ALA A 167 -9.83 6.81 18.84
CA ALA A 167 -11.09 6.37 18.27
C ALA A 167 -12.03 7.54 17.93
N CYS A 168 -12.97 7.28 17.02
CA CYS A 168 -14.07 8.19 16.74
C CYS A 168 -14.91 8.39 18.02
N PRO A 169 -15.33 9.62 18.37
CA PRO A 169 -16.14 9.84 19.57
C PRO A 169 -17.41 8.96 19.58
N GLY A 170 -17.55 8.12 20.61
CA GLY A 170 -18.69 7.21 20.78
C GLY A 170 -18.55 5.85 20.08
N GLU A 171 -17.45 5.59 19.38
CA GLU A 171 -17.14 4.29 18.80
C GLU A 171 -15.96 3.62 19.52
N PRO A 172 -15.89 2.27 19.57
CA PRO A 172 -14.69 1.58 20.00
C PRO A 172 -13.52 1.87 19.04
N PRO A 173 -12.26 1.66 19.47
CA PRO A 173 -11.12 1.74 18.55
C PRO A 173 -11.25 0.72 17.42
N CYS A 174 -11.33 1.21 16.18
CA CYS A 174 -11.35 0.40 14.99
C CYS A 174 -11.00 1.25 13.76
N LEU A 175 -10.56 0.57 12.70
CA LEU A 175 -10.25 1.16 11.40
C LEU A 175 -11.06 0.47 10.31
N ALA A 176 -11.78 1.25 9.51
CA ALA A 176 -12.26 0.82 8.22
C ALA A 176 -11.53 1.60 7.12
N ILE A 177 -10.92 0.89 6.17
CA ILE A 177 -10.12 1.47 5.10
C ILE A 177 -10.55 0.91 3.76
N ASN A 178 -10.98 1.79 2.87
CA ASN A 178 -11.33 1.42 1.51
C ASN A 178 -10.11 1.32 0.61
N ARG A 179 -9.17 2.28 0.73
CA ARG A 179 -7.99 2.34 -0.12
C ARG A 179 -6.83 3.09 0.55
N VAL A 180 -5.62 2.57 0.38
CA VAL A 180 -4.35 3.26 0.68
C VAL A 180 -3.45 3.13 -0.54
N GLU A 181 -2.67 4.17 -0.80
CA GLU A 181 -1.66 4.16 -1.85
C GLU A 181 -0.47 5.04 -1.44
N LEU A 182 0.76 4.56 -1.65
CA LEU A 182 1.97 5.34 -1.41
C LEU A 182 2.42 6.02 -2.70
N LEU A 183 2.74 7.30 -2.63
CA LEU A 183 3.12 8.11 -3.79
C LEU A 183 4.64 8.23 -3.85
N GLY A 184 5.24 7.52 -4.81
CA GLY A 184 6.68 7.47 -5.03
C GLY A 184 7.12 6.26 -5.84
N ASP A 185 8.30 5.76 -5.50
CA ASP A 185 9.05 4.75 -6.25
C ASP A 185 9.43 3.53 -5.41
N ILE A 186 9.62 2.42 -6.11
CA ILE A 186 10.14 1.17 -5.54
C ILE A 186 11.64 1.15 -5.75
N ILE A 187 12.40 0.93 -4.68
CA ILE A 187 13.87 0.85 -4.72
C ILE A 187 14.30 -0.59 -4.46
N SER A 188 15.26 -1.10 -5.24
CA SER A 188 15.92 -2.37 -4.96
C SER A 188 16.61 -2.34 -3.60
N ASP A 189 16.43 -3.40 -2.82
CA ASP A 189 17.14 -3.54 -1.56
C ASP A 189 18.56 -4.03 -1.88
N ASN A 190 19.51 -3.10 -2.10
CA ASN A 190 20.92 -3.41 -2.39
C ASN A 190 21.67 -4.07 -1.21
N SER A 191 20.95 -4.70 -0.27
CA SER A 191 21.50 -5.48 0.83
C SER A 191 21.82 -6.94 0.45
N GLN A 192 21.55 -7.33 -0.79
CA GLN A 192 22.08 -8.54 -1.43
C GLN A 192 22.55 -8.20 -2.85
N SER A 193 23.77 -7.66 -2.96
CA SER A 193 24.56 -7.76 -4.17
C SER A 193 25.51 -8.94 -4.02
N GLU A 194 24.96 -10.15 -4.06
CA GLU A 194 25.68 -11.28 -4.64
C GLU A 194 25.11 -11.41 -6.06
N GLU A 195 25.88 -10.87 -7.01
CA GLU A 195 25.99 -11.25 -8.42
C GLU A 195 24.75 -11.86 -9.08
N GLU A 196 23.98 -11.05 -9.83
CA GLU A 196 23.52 -11.44 -11.17
C GLU A 196 23.48 -10.20 -12.06
N GLU A 197 24.65 -9.87 -12.63
CA GLU A 197 24.77 -9.04 -13.82
C GLU A 197 24.09 -9.78 -14.98
N PHE A 198 22.78 -9.61 -15.13
CA PHE A 198 22.05 -10.03 -16.33
C PHE A 198 22.40 -9.06 -17.48
N VAL A 199 23.53 -9.30 -18.14
CA VAL A 199 23.75 -8.89 -19.53
C VAL A 199 22.88 -9.78 -20.42
N SER A 200 21.71 -9.27 -20.83
CA SER A 200 20.98 -9.87 -21.94
C SER A 200 21.70 -9.50 -23.23
N PHE A 201 22.52 -10.42 -23.75
CA PHE A 201 22.88 -10.44 -25.16
C PHE A 201 21.57 -10.54 -25.96
N HIS A 202 21.25 -9.53 -26.75
CA HIS A 202 20.43 -9.73 -27.93
C HIS A 202 21.41 -9.94 -29.08
N ASP A 203 21.45 -11.18 -29.55
CA ASP A 203 21.88 -11.52 -30.90
C ASP A 203 20.94 -10.77 -31.84
N ASP A 204 21.43 -9.65 -32.38
CA ASP A 204 21.01 -9.19 -33.69
C ASP A 204 22.28 -9.13 -34.55
N ASP A 205 22.24 -9.97 -35.59
CA ASP A 205 23.21 -10.07 -36.67
C ASP A 205 23.57 -8.68 -37.21
N ASP A 206 24.78 -8.20 -36.92
CA ASP A 206 25.45 -7.20 -37.73
C ASP A 206 26.90 -7.63 -37.98
N ASP A 207 27.16 -7.94 -39.25
CA ASP A 207 28.47 -8.25 -39.81
C ASP A 207 29.54 -7.25 -39.35
N VAL A 208 30.50 -7.70 -38.54
CA VAL A 208 31.78 -7.00 -38.37
C VAL A 208 32.92 -7.95 -38.73
N SER A 209 33.37 -7.82 -39.98
CA SER A 209 34.60 -8.42 -40.46
C SER A 209 35.80 -7.79 -39.75
N ILE A 210 36.34 -8.45 -38.72
CA ILE A 210 37.68 -8.13 -38.21
C ILE A 210 38.66 -9.16 -38.77
N ILE A 211 39.19 -8.82 -39.94
CA ILE A 211 40.49 -9.32 -40.39
C ILE A 211 41.52 -8.68 -39.47
N SER A 212 42.31 -9.48 -38.77
CA SER A 212 43.59 -9.02 -38.24
C SER A 212 44.71 -9.97 -38.63
N HIS A 213 45.78 -9.35 -39.10
CA HIS A 213 46.84 -9.91 -39.91
C HIS A 213 47.70 -10.94 -39.15
N ILE A 214 48.15 -11.94 -39.91
CA ILE A 214 49.22 -12.88 -39.55
C ILE A 214 50.52 -12.14 -39.25
N SER A 215 51.21 -12.52 -38.16
CA SER A 215 52.67 -12.56 -38.13
C SER A 215 53.15 -13.90 -37.55
N ARG A 216 53.78 -14.71 -38.40
CA ARG A 216 54.52 -15.93 -38.03
C ARG A 216 55.77 -15.58 -37.23
N GLN A 217 56.11 -16.38 -36.21
CA GLN A 217 57.49 -16.84 -36.00
C GLN A 217 57.58 -18.14 -35.19
N ASN A 218 58.35 -19.09 -35.76
CA ASN A 218 58.71 -20.41 -35.26
C ASN A 218 59.53 -20.38 -33.96
N ARG A 219 59.37 -21.38 -33.07
CA ARG A 219 60.34 -22.49 -32.90
C ARG A 219 59.92 -23.55 -31.86
N VAL A 220 60.38 -24.76 -32.17
CA VAL A 220 60.20 -26.08 -31.57
C VAL A 220 61.03 -26.26 -30.29
N ARG A 221 60.54 -26.98 -29.27
CA ARG A 221 61.06 -28.30 -28.81
C ARG A 221 60.27 -28.87 -27.63
N ILE A 222 59.88 -30.13 -27.83
CA ILE A 222 59.47 -31.11 -26.83
C ILE A 222 60.74 -31.61 -26.12
N VAL A 223 60.69 -31.69 -24.78
CA VAL A 223 61.35 -32.74 -23.98
C VAL A 223 60.36 -33.15 -22.90
#